data_AF-A0A0A1VSC3-F1
#
_entry.id   AF-A0A0A1VSC3-F1
#
_cell.length_a   1.000
_cell.length_b   1.000
_cell.length_c   1.000
_cell.angle_alpha   90.00
_cell.angle_beta   90.00
_cell.angle_gamma   90.00
#
_symmetry.space_group_name_H-M   'P 1'
#
loop_
_entity.id
_entity.type
_entity.pdbx_description
1 polymer ?
#
loop_
_entity_poly.entity_id
_entity_poly.type
_entity_poly.pdbx_seq_one_letter_code
_entity_poly.pdbx_strand_id
1 'polypeptide(L)'
;MILRLENYGSGDVPLVQIRNDVGGSDPGSTVLASFTNPTPQGVGVFNYTFTPTGPLTFTAGTKYWLYVTVTSGSFDWRGSSPNKTPTGIATPSGAQVSNNSGGSFNNSTTLNSFQINATEITGPVASTPEPGAIAALSLFGLGLLGVKGRRNEG
;
A
#
# COMPACT_ATOMS: atom_id res chain seq x y z
N MET A 1 -9.52 -5.37 -9.00
CA MET A 1 -8.21 -6.02 -8.80
C MET A 1 -8.05 -7.13 -9.81
N ILE A 2 -6.84 -7.43 -10.27
CA ILE A 2 -6.60 -8.50 -11.24
C ILE A 2 -5.67 -9.55 -10.62
N LEU A 3 -6.06 -10.82 -10.66
CA LEU A 3 -5.19 -11.96 -10.31
C LEU A 3 -4.95 -12.83 -11.54
N ARG A 4 -3.72 -13.35 -11.68
CA ARG A 4 -3.42 -14.34 -12.73
C ARG A 4 -3.57 -15.74 -12.16
N LEU A 5 -4.65 -16.42 -12.51
CA LEU A 5 -4.96 -17.75 -11.97
C LEU A 5 -4.84 -18.82 -13.06
N GLU A 6 -4.48 -20.03 -12.65
CA GLU A 6 -4.49 -21.22 -13.47
C GLU A 6 -5.58 -22.18 -12.99
N ASN A 7 -6.32 -22.74 -13.95
CA ASN A 7 -7.36 -23.75 -13.74
C ASN A 7 -8.50 -23.32 -12.80
N TYR A 8 -8.80 -22.01 -12.72
CA TYR A 8 -10.01 -21.52 -12.03
C TYR A 8 -11.26 -21.91 -12.84
N GLY A 9 -11.92 -22.98 -12.39
CA GLY A 9 -13.03 -23.65 -13.06
C GLY A 9 -14.37 -23.52 -12.34
N SER A 10 -15.40 -24.10 -12.97
CA SER A 10 -16.76 -24.11 -12.42
C SER A 10 -16.80 -24.96 -11.14
N GLY A 11 -17.29 -24.36 -10.05
CA GLY A 11 -17.35 -25.00 -8.71
C GLY A 11 -16.23 -24.55 -7.78
N ASP A 12 -15.17 -23.93 -8.30
CA ASP A 12 -14.17 -23.29 -7.47
C ASP A 12 -14.71 -22.00 -6.86
N VAL A 13 -14.39 -21.76 -5.60
CA VAL A 13 -14.82 -20.57 -4.87
C VAL A 13 -13.58 -19.92 -4.26
N PRO A 14 -12.89 -19.03 -5.01
CA PRO A 14 -11.84 -18.20 -4.45
C PRO A 14 -12.39 -17.32 -3.32
N LEU A 15 -11.59 -17.14 -2.28
CA LEU A 15 -11.79 -16.08 -1.29
C LEU A 15 -10.62 -15.12 -1.42
N VAL A 16 -10.94 -13.89 -1.80
CA VAL A 16 -9.96 -12.84 -2.03
C VAL A 16 -10.30 -11.65 -1.15
N GLN A 17 -9.31 -11.19 -0.37
CA GLN A 17 -9.49 -10.18 0.66
C GLN A 17 -8.27 -9.26 0.78
N ILE A 18 -8.50 -8.03 1.22
CA ILE A 18 -7.47 -7.20 1.84
C ILE A 18 -7.60 -7.35 3.34
N ARG A 19 -6.50 -7.68 4.02
CA ARG A 19 -6.43 -7.81 5.48
C ARG A 19 -5.42 -6.83 6.07
N ASN A 20 -5.60 -6.50 7.34
CA ASN A 20 -4.67 -5.64 8.05
C ASN A 20 -3.32 -6.35 8.26
N ASP A 21 -2.26 -5.55 8.34
CA ASP A 21 -0.98 -5.98 8.91
C ASP A 21 -0.99 -5.66 10.42
N VAL A 22 -0.68 -6.66 11.26
CA VAL A 22 -0.61 -6.51 12.72
C VAL A 22 0.83 -6.54 13.24
N GLY A 23 1.81 -6.45 12.33
CA GLY A 23 3.19 -6.78 12.59
C GLY A 23 3.45 -8.30 12.59
N GLY A 24 4.72 -8.68 12.46
CA GLY A 24 5.13 -10.07 12.31
C GLY A 24 5.21 -10.50 10.84
N SER A 25 5.09 -11.81 10.60
CA SER A 25 5.26 -12.42 9.27
C SER A 25 3.95 -12.80 8.60
N ASP A 26 2.84 -12.85 9.34
CA ASP A 26 1.60 -13.49 8.90
C ASP A 26 0.47 -12.46 8.67
N PRO A 27 -0.50 -12.75 7.79
CA PRO A 27 -1.66 -11.89 7.61
C PRO A 27 -2.46 -11.72 8.90
N GLY A 28 -2.88 -10.48 9.19
CA GLY A 28 -3.84 -10.22 10.26
C GLY A 28 -5.21 -10.85 9.98
N SER A 29 -6.01 -11.02 11.04
CA SER A 29 -7.36 -11.60 10.95
C SER A 29 -8.45 -10.60 10.56
N THR A 30 -8.19 -9.30 10.66
CA THR A 30 -9.18 -8.27 10.32
C THR A 30 -9.29 -8.11 8.81
N VAL A 31 -10.49 -8.36 8.27
CA VAL A 31 -10.82 -8.16 6.86
C VAL A 31 -11.20 -6.70 6.63
N LEU A 32 -10.45 -6.01 5.77
CA LEU A 32 -10.66 -4.60 5.42
C LEU A 32 -11.45 -4.45 4.11
N ALA A 33 -11.31 -5.41 3.19
CA ALA A 33 -12.12 -5.50 1.99
C ALA A 33 -12.25 -6.95 1.53
N SER A 34 -13.37 -7.25 0.87
CA SER A 34 -13.59 -8.51 0.16
C SER A 34 -13.89 -8.23 -1.30
N PHE A 35 -13.76 -9.25 -2.15
CA PHE A 35 -14.01 -9.11 -3.57
C PHE A 35 -15.01 -10.17 -4.06
N THR A 36 -15.86 -9.78 -5.00
CA THR A 36 -16.72 -10.66 -5.77
C THR A 36 -15.90 -11.39 -6.84
N ASN A 37 -16.10 -12.70 -6.92
CA ASN A 37 -15.42 -13.57 -7.88
C ASN A 37 -15.94 -13.31 -9.31
N PRO A 38 -15.05 -13.23 -10.32
CA PRO A 38 -15.47 -13.23 -11.72
C PRO A 38 -15.94 -14.63 -12.14
N THR A 39 -16.61 -14.68 -13.29
CA THR A 39 -16.96 -15.95 -13.95
C THR A 39 -15.68 -16.77 -14.23
N PRO A 40 -15.63 -18.05 -13.80
CA PRO A 40 -14.52 -18.93 -14.13
C PRO A 40 -14.38 -19.12 -15.65
N GLN A 41 -13.13 -19.24 -16.15
CA GLN A 41 -12.85 -19.55 -17.56
C GLN A 41 -12.41 -21.01 -17.76
N GLY A 42 -12.15 -21.76 -16.68
CA GLY A 42 -11.79 -23.17 -16.75
C GLY A 42 -10.28 -23.41 -16.90
N VAL A 43 -9.95 -24.46 -17.65
CA VAL A 43 -8.57 -24.96 -17.80
C VAL A 43 -7.70 -23.94 -18.52
N GLY A 44 -6.52 -23.65 -17.97
CA GLY A 44 -5.56 -22.70 -18.52
C GLY A 44 -5.27 -21.52 -17.60
N VAL A 45 -4.42 -20.61 -18.07
CA VAL A 45 -3.95 -19.45 -17.29
C VAL A 45 -4.59 -18.17 -17.80
N PHE A 46 -5.35 -17.50 -16.96
CA PHE A 46 -6.08 -16.28 -17.32
C PHE A 46 -5.91 -15.18 -16.28
N ASN A 47 -6.16 -13.95 -16.70
CA ASN A 47 -6.28 -12.80 -15.81
C ASN A 47 -7.75 -12.62 -15.43
N TYR A 48 -8.01 -12.60 -14.13
CA TYR A 48 -9.35 -12.53 -13.56
C TYR A 48 -9.55 -11.22 -12.83
N THR A 49 -10.59 -10.47 -13.20
CA THR A 49 -10.91 -9.19 -12.55
C THR A 49 -11.89 -9.41 -11.40
N PHE A 50 -11.38 -9.26 -10.19
CA PHE A 50 -12.13 -9.29 -8.94
C PHE A 50 -12.65 -7.89 -8.60
N THR A 51 -13.93 -7.81 -8.27
CA THR A 51 -14.62 -6.52 -8.01
C THR A 51 -14.75 -6.32 -6.50
N PRO A 52 -14.30 -5.19 -5.91
CA PRO A 52 -14.49 -4.93 -4.48
C PRO A 52 -15.98 -4.95 -4.11
N THR A 53 -16.33 -5.55 -2.98
CA THR A 53 -17.71 -5.54 -2.47
C THR A 53 -18.11 -4.20 -1.83
N GLY A 54 -17.13 -3.34 -1.58
CA GLY A 54 -17.31 -2.00 -1.03
C GLY A 54 -16.04 -1.15 -1.23
N PRO A 55 -16.11 0.16 -0.95
CA PRO A 55 -14.96 1.04 -1.04
C PRO A 55 -13.92 0.70 0.04
N LEU A 56 -12.63 0.82 -0.31
CA LEU A 56 -11.51 0.75 0.61
C LEU A 56 -10.54 1.90 0.29
N THR A 57 -10.21 2.69 1.29
CA THR A 57 -9.16 3.71 1.20
C THR A 57 -7.89 3.17 1.83
N PHE A 58 -6.81 3.13 1.05
CA PHE A 58 -5.49 2.76 1.55
C PHE A 58 -4.81 3.99 2.16
N THR A 59 -4.25 3.81 3.35
CA THR A 59 -3.44 4.84 4.00
C THR A 59 -2.00 4.71 3.49
N ALA A 60 -1.41 5.82 3.04
CA ALA A 60 -0.01 5.85 2.60
C ALA A 60 0.92 5.38 3.73
N GLY A 61 1.99 4.66 3.37
CA GLY A 61 2.97 4.11 4.32
C GLY A 61 2.45 2.95 5.19
N THR A 62 1.23 2.48 4.99
CA THR A 62 0.65 1.36 5.73
C THR A 62 0.79 0.04 4.96
N LYS A 63 1.14 -1.04 5.66
CA LYS A 63 1.20 -2.39 5.09
C LYS A 63 -0.16 -3.07 5.19
N TYR A 64 -0.47 -3.86 4.17
CA TYR A 64 -1.69 -4.65 4.05
C TYR A 64 -1.34 -6.00 3.45
N TRP A 65 -2.19 -6.99 3.72
CA TRP A 65 -2.08 -8.30 3.12
C TRP A 65 -3.14 -8.48 2.03
N LEU A 66 -2.71 -8.82 0.82
CA LEU A 66 -3.58 -9.44 -0.17
C LEU A 66 -3.68 -10.92 0.17
N TYR A 67 -4.82 -11.32 0.73
CA TYR A 67 -5.07 -12.69 1.14
C TYR A 67 -5.92 -13.40 0.08
N VAL A 68 -5.38 -14.50 -0.46
CA VAL A 68 -6.05 -15.34 -1.46
C VAL A 68 -6.06 -16.77 -0.94
N THR A 69 -7.25 -17.35 -0.87
CA THR A 69 -7.44 -18.77 -0.55
C THR A 69 -8.62 -19.31 -1.35
N VAL A 70 -8.98 -20.57 -1.11
CA VAL A 70 -10.11 -21.25 -1.74
C VAL A 70 -11.02 -21.80 -0.64
N THR A 71 -12.32 -21.52 -0.72
CA THR A 71 -13.31 -22.08 0.22
C THR A 71 -13.94 -23.37 -0.32
N SER A 72 -13.88 -23.60 -1.63
CA SER A 72 -14.28 -24.85 -2.28
C SER A 72 -13.55 -24.99 -3.61
N GLY A 73 -13.15 -26.22 -3.98
CA GLY A 73 -12.40 -26.49 -5.21
C GLY A 73 -10.90 -26.19 -5.12
N SER A 74 -10.24 -25.96 -6.25
CA SER A 74 -8.79 -25.74 -6.32
C SER A 74 -8.38 -24.94 -7.56
N PHE A 75 -7.43 -24.02 -7.39
CA PHE A 75 -6.77 -23.31 -8.48
C PHE A 75 -5.36 -22.90 -8.05
N ASP A 76 -4.50 -22.58 -9.02
CA ASP A 76 -3.17 -22.03 -8.73
C ASP A 76 -3.13 -20.53 -8.95
N TRP A 77 -2.53 -19.79 -8.02
CA TRP A 77 -2.21 -18.39 -8.24
C TRP A 77 -0.82 -18.27 -8.87
N ARG A 78 -0.74 -17.80 -10.12
CA ARG A 78 0.49 -17.91 -10.90
C ARG A 78 1.47 -16.77 -10.62
N GLY A 79 2.69 -17.14 -10.26
CA GLY A 79 3.85 -16.25 -10.30
C GLY A 79 4.42 -16.06 -11.71
N SER A 80 5.47 -15.26 -11.79
CA SER A 80 6.31 -15.14 -12.99
C SER A 80 7.70 -15.73 -12.71
N SER A 81 8.32 -16.32 -13.72
CA SER A 81 9.73 -16.72 -13.69
C SER A 81 10.45 -16.07 -14.88
N PRO A 82 11.40 -15.13 -14.68
CA PRO A 82 11.82 -14.59 -13.39
C PRO A 82 10.69 -13.82 -12.68
N ASN A 83 10.84 -13.63 -11.36
CA ASN A 83 9.88 -12.87 -10.55
C ASN A 83 9.70 -11.47 -11.14
N LYS A 84 8.45 -11.06 -11.33
CA LYS A 84 8.08 -9.71 -11.73
C LYS A 84 7.29 -9.08 -10.59
N THR A 85 7.66 -7.87 -10.22
CA THR A 85 6.94 -7.09 -9.21
C THR A 85 5.50 -6.85 -9.70
N PRO A 86 4.47 -7.23 -8.92
CA PRO A 86 3.09 -6.82 -9.14
C PRO A 86 2.94 -5.31 -9.34
N THR A 87 2.01 -4.89 -10.21
CA THR A 87 1.74 -3.48 -10.49
C THR A 87 0.56 -2.96 -9.65
N GLY A 88 0.45 -1.64 -9.50
CA GLY A 88 -0.67 -1.01 -8.80
C GLY A 88 -0.25 0.11 -7.86
N ILE A 89 -1.14 0.42 -6.91
CA ILE A 89 -0.98 1.54 -5.95
C ILE A 89 -0.06 1.24 -4.76
N ALA A 90 0.43 0.01 -4.62
CA ALA A 90 1.22 -0.42 -3.48
C ALA A 90 2.48 -1.17 -3.93
N THR A 91 3.56 -1.01 -3.17
CA THR A 91 4.81 -1.75 -3.36
C THR A 91 4.78 -3.06 -2.59
N PRO A 92 5.04 -4.22 -3.23
CA PRO A 92 5.13 -5.50 -2.54
C PRO A 92 6.23 -5.52 -1.48
N SER A 93 5.93 -6.04 -0.28
CA SER A 93 6.89 -6.15 0.84
C SER A 93 7.38 -7.59 1.10
N GLY A 94 6.82 -8.58 0.41
CA GLY A 94 7.10 -10.01 0.64
C GLY A 94 5.91 -10.88 0.25
N ALA A 95 6.06 -12.20 0.40
CA ALA A 95 5.01 -13.18 0.17
C ALA A 95 5.08 -14.30 1.19
N GLN A 96 3.89 -14.78 1.58
CA GLN A 96 3.71 -15.93 2.46
C GLN A 96 2.83 -16.97 1.79
N VAL A 97 3.07 -18.24 2.08
CA VAL A 97 2.23 -19.35 1.63
C VAL A 97 1.82 -20.22 2.82
N SER A 98 0.59 -20.73 2.76
CA SER A 98 0.06 -21.69 3.72
C SER A 98 -0.44 -22.92 2.99
N ASN A 99 -0.14 -24.10 3.55
CA ASN A 99 -0.62 -25.40 3.08
C ASN A 99 -1.67 -26.04 4.02
N ASN A 100 -2.10 -25.30 5.05
CA ASN A 100 -3.04 -25.75 6.07
C ASN A 100 -4.18 -24.73 6.28
N SER A 101 -4.67 -24.15 5.18
CA SER A 101 -5.80 -23.21 5.17
C SER A 101 -5.61 -21.98 6.07
N GLY A 102 -4.38 -21.47 6.17
CA GLY A 102 -4.04 -20.30 6.98
C GLY A 102 -3.78 -20.59 8.46
N GLY A 103 -3.66 -21.87 8.85
CA GLY A 103 -3.25 -22.23 10.22
C GLY A 103 -1.80 -21.86 10.55
N SER A 104 -0.92 -21.90 9.54
CA SER A 104 0.45 -21.37 9.61
C SER A 104 0.93 -20.95 8.22
N PHE A 105 1.93 -20.07 8.21
CA PHE A 105 2.51 -19.51 6.98
C PHE A 105 4.02 -19.72 6.94
N ASN A 106 4.56 -19.79 5.72
CA ASN A 106 5.98 -19.89 5.44
C ASN A 106 6.37 -18.89 4.37
N ASN A 107 7.58 -18.34 4.50
CA ASN A 107 8.11 -17.37 3.54
C ASN A 107 8.13 -17.98 2.14
N SER A 108 7.58 -17.25 1.17
CA SER A 108 7.65 -17.60 -0.24
C SER A 108 8.61 -16.68 -0.96
N THR A 109 9.47 -17.26 -1.79
CA THR A 109 10.30 -16.50 -2.74
C THR A 109 9.55 -16.21 -4.05
N THR A 110 8.38 -16.81 -4.26
CA THR A 110 7.56 -16.58 -5.45
C THR A 110 6.68 -15.37 -5.24
N LEU A 111 6.76 -14.40 -6.17
CA LEU A 111 5.79 -13.30 -6.23
C LEU A 111 4.68 -13.68 -7.21
N ASN A 112 3.49 -13.95 -6.67
CA ASN A 112 2.31 -14.21 -7.49
C ASN A 112 1.95 -12.96 -8.31
N SER A 113 1.46 -13.16 -9.54
CA SER A 113 1.17 -12.07 -10.46
C SER A 113 -0.21 -11.49 -10.16
N PHE A 114 -0.27 -10.20 -9.85
CA PHE A 114 -1.51 -9.48 -9.60
C PHE A 114 -1.36 -7.98 -9.90
N GLN A 115 -2.50 -7.29 -9.91
CA GLN A 115 -2.58 -5.84 -10.01
C GLN A 115 -3.66 -5.28 -9.09
N ILE A 116 -3.30 -4.32 -8.24
CA ILE A 116 -4.25 -3.59 -7.38
C ILE A 116 -4.45 -2.18 -7.95
N ASN A 117 -5.60 -1.95 -8.54
CA ASN A 117 -6.01 -0.65 -9.04
C ASN A 117 -6.77 0.11 -7.95
N ALA A 118 -6.33 1.33 -7.65
CA ALA A 118 -7.11 2.30 -6.92
C ALA A 118 -6.83 3.70 -7.48
N THR A 119 -7.72 4.63 -7.19
CA THR A 119 -7.55 6.03 -7.56
C THR A 119 -6.83 6.75 -6.42
N GLU A 120 -5.77 7.48 -6.73
CA GLU A 120 -5.11 8.33 -5.76
C GLU A 120 -6.08 9.44 -5.31
N ILE A 121 -6.25 9.60 -4.00
CA ILE A 121 -7.03 10.70 -3.44
C ILE A 121 -6.09 11.90 -3.34
N THR A 122 -6.04 12.72 -4.40
CA THR A 122 -5.28 13.96 -4.40
C THR A 122 -6.03 15.03 -3.59
N GLY A 123 -5.71 15.14 -2.30
CA GLY A 123 -6.00 16.36 -1.53
C GLY A 123 -5.04 17.49 -1.91
N PRO A 124 -5.34 18.77 -1.59
CA PRO A 124 -4.34 19.82 -1.73
C PRO A 124 -3.11 19.46 -0.90
N VAL A 125 -1.99 19.24 -1.57
CA VAL A 125 -0.68 19.13 -0.93
C VAL A 125 -0.41 20.47 -0.26
N ALA A 126 -0.61 20.55 1.05
CA ALA A 126 -0.06 21.65 1.82
C ALA A 126 1.46 21.51 1.69
N SER A 127 2.07 22.41 0.91
CA SER A 127 3.52 22.56 0.87
C SER A 127 3.97 23.05 2.24
N THR A 128 4.21 22.13 3.18
CA THR A 128 4.87 22.47 4.43
C THR A 128 6.29 22.89 4.06
N PRO A 129 6.70 24.17 4.28
CA PRO A 129 8.08 24.55 4.06
C PRO A 129 8.96 23.73 5.01
N GLU A 130 10.05 23.18 4.49
CA GLU A 130 11.01 22.46 5.33
C GLU A 130 11.50 23.39 6.48
N PRO A 131 11.62 22.88 7.72
CA PRO A 131 12.18 23.64 8.83
C PRO A 131 13.70 23.79 8.61
N GLY A 132 14.09 24.71 7.74
CA GLY A 132 15.49 25.04 7.44
C GLY A 132 15.75 26.53 7.22
N ALA A 133 14.73 27.37 7.08
CA ALA A 133 14.88 28.80 6.86
C ALA A 133 14.63 29.62 8.14
N ILE A 134 15.37 29.35 9.22
CA ILE A 134 15.66 30.41 10.19
C ILE A 134 16.96 31.06 9.74
N ALA A 135 16.86 31.99 8.79
CA ALA A 135 17.90 32.99 8.60
C ALA A 135 17.84 33.93 9.81
N ALA A 136 18.81 33.79 10.71
CA ALA A 136 19.03 34.68 11.82
C ALA A 136 19.22 36.13 11.31
N LEU A 137 18.22 36.99 11.50
CA LEU A 137 18.41 38.43 11.49
C LEU A 137 18.95 38.83 12.87
N SER A 138 20.26 38.66 13.03
CA SER A 138 21.04 39.20 14.14
C SER A 138 20.98 40.74 14.11
N LEU A 139 20.06 41.34 14.86
CA LEU A 139 20.10 42.77 15.17
C LEU A 139 20.97 43.03 16.41
N PHE A 140 22.26 42.71 16.28
CA PHE A 140 23.32 43.41 17.01
C PHE A 140 24.07 44.29 16.02
N GLY A 141 23.44 45.40 15.62
CA GLY A 141 24.10 46.53 15.00
C GLY A 141 24.42 47.57 16.06
N LEU A 142 25.53 47.39 16.76
CA LEU A 142 26.16 48.43 17.58
C LEU A 142 26.81 49.49 16.67
N GLY A 143 26.52 50.77 16.97
CA GLY A 143 27.30 51.94 16.54
C GLY A 143 26.70 52.74 15.38
N LEU A 144 26.61 54.07 15.36
CA LEU A 144 27.42 55.11 16.00
C LEU A 144 26.66 56.45 16.08
N LEU A 145 26.98 57.21 17.13
CA LEU A 145 27.13 58.68 17.24
C LEU A 145 26.17 59.63 16.48
N GLY A 146 25.49 60.48 17.24
CA GLY A 146 24.78 61.67 16.75
C GLY A 146 24.66 62.81 17.79
N VAL A 147 25.71 63.64 17.87
CA VAL A 147 25.77 65.08 18.22
C VAL A 147 25.09 65.61 19.50
N LYS A 148 25.95 66.04 20.45
CA LYS A 148 25.66 66.97 21.54
C LYS A 148 25.48 68.39 21.01
N GLY A 149 24.27 68.95 21.16
CA GLY A 149 23.90 70.31 20.74
C GLY A 149 23.52 71.23 21.90
N ARG A 150 24.44 72.16 22.21
CA ARG A 150 24.30 73.55 22.73
C ARG A 150 23.55 73.86 24.05
N ARG A 151 24.39 74.31 24.99
CA ARG A 151 24.26 75.46 25.93
C ARG A 151 23.02 76.35 25.74
N ASN A 152 22.32 76.62 26.84
CA ASN A 152 21.61 77.87 27.07
C ASN A 152 22.09 78.46 28.41
N GLU A 153 22.48 79.72 28.36
CA GLU A 153 22.82 80.59 29.50
C GLU A 153 21.52 81.28 29.98
N GLY A 154 21.43 81.52 31.30
CA GLY A 154 20.34 82.22 31.98
C GLY A 154 20.54 82.16 33.48
#